data_AF-A0A2H3I0Y2-F1
#
_entry.id   AF-A0A2H3I0Y2-F1
#
_cell.length_a   1.000
_cell.length_b   1.000
_cell.length_c   1.000
_cell.angle_alpha   90.00
_cell.angle_beta   90.00
_cell.angle_gamma   90.00
#
_symmetry.space_group_name_H-M   'P 1'
#
loop_
_entity.id
_entity.type
_entity.pdbx_description
1 polymer ?
#
loop_
_entity_poly.entity_id
_entity_poly.type
_entity_poly.pdbx_seq_one_letter_code
_entity_poly.pdbx_strand_id
1 'polypeptide(L)'
;MIYLESFIFTRVGILWENRNMPSYLGPSIPALCHLFILLVVNSLTLFALFVLLVRSIWAIGANVTTIESWEIERHKTLLRRARYFGGYLDGPDGMKVRIRKQEFPYDVGILSNVKAGMGGSWNILSWFWPLASTPDRKSGLDFEVNEFEDPNLSWPPPDPDRIPRKSRPIFSSSDPFTIPHFDSPADEMAAFRQRQQEDLARRAVAISDDSAAGIRRRRKFHERYKNNKSSQTKAESEDEIVEHSEGSEVEEDEHHSGSEVNGHIDVDEGEEAWRNAEGERLDDFGVDEDVEFYDEEDVPLSVLKERIKAGL
;
A
#
# COMPACT_ATOMS: atom_id res chain seq x y z
N MET A 1 -2.61 -30.15 -19.83
CA MET A 1 -3.85 -30.01 -19.04
C MET A 1 -5.10 -30.14 -19.91
N ILE A 2 -5.32 -29.30 -20.94
CA ILE A 2 -6.52 -29.37 -21.80
C ILE A 2 -6.68 -30.74 -22.50
N TYR A 3 -5.59 -31.28 -23.05
CA TYR A 3 -5.63 -32.61 -23.69
C TYR A 3 -5.97 -33.73 -22.69
N LEU A 4 -5.37 -33.70 -21.49
CA LEU A 4 -5.69 -34.64 -20.41
C LEU A 4 -7.14 -34.51 -19.95
N GLU A 5 -7.65 -33.28 -19.87
CA GLU A 5 -9.04 -32.97 -19.49
C GLU A 5 -10.03 -33.61 -20.46
N SER A 6 -9.74 -33.57 -21.77
CA SER A 6 -10.56 -34.25 -22.78
C SER A 6 -10.64 -35.77 -22.56
N PHE A 7 -9.53 -36.41 -22.16
CA PHE A 7 -9.52 -37.83 -21.82
C PHE A 7 -10.23 -38.14 -20.51
N ILE A 8 -10.11 -37.27 -19.51
CA ILE A 8 -10.82 -37.45 -18.25
C ILE A 8 -12.34 -37.33 -18.48
N PHE A 9 -12.80 -36.30 -19.20
CA PHE A 9 -14.23 -36.12 -19.48
C PHE A 9 -14.83 -37.24 -20.32
N THR A 10 -14.11 -37.75 -21.33
CA THR A 10 -14.59 -38.92 -22.09
C THR A 10 -14.74 -40.16 -21.21
N ARG A 11 -13.83 -40.38 -20.26
CA ARG A 11 -13.92 -41.50 -19.30
C ARG A 11 -15.04 -41.31 -18.28
N VAL A 12 -15.23 -40.09 -17.77
CA VAL A 12 -16.35 -39.75 -16.89
C VAL A 12 -17.69 -39.92 -17.61
N GLY A 13 -17.78 -39.53 -18.88
CA GLY A 13 -18.98 -39.70 -19.71
C GLY A 13 -19.39 -41.17 -19.82
N ILE A 14 -18.45 -42.06 -20.13
CA ILE A 14 -18.69 -43.52 -20.18
C ILE A 14 -19.17 -44.05 -18.82
N LEU A 15 -18.57 -43.60 -17.72
CA LEU A 15 -19.00 -43.99 -16.37
C LEU A 15 -20.42 -43.49 -16.07
N TRP A 16 -20.74 -42.27 -16.50
CA TRP A 16 -22.03 -41.62 -16.28
C TRP A 16 -23.17 -42.28 -17.06
N GLU A 17 -22.92 -42.71 -18.30
CA GLU A 17 -23.84 -43.49 -19.11
C GLU A 17 -24.18 -44.83 -18.43
N ASN A 18 -23.18 -45.45 -17.82
CA ASN A 18 -23.28 -46.77 -17.18
C ASN A 18 -23.63 -46.72 -15.68
N ARG A 19 -24.09 -45.58 -15.16
CA ARG A 19 -24.35 -45.37 -13.72
C ARG A 19 -25.38 -46.31 -13.09
N ASN A 20 -26.30 -46.86 -13.90
CA ASN A 20 -27.36 -47.76 -13.44
C ASN A 20 -26.92 -49.24 -13.46
N MET A 21 -25.71 -49.55 -13.92
CA MET A 21 -25.21 -50.91 -13.95
C MET A 21 -24.88 -51.42 -12.53
N PRO A 22 -25.03 -52.73 -12.27
CA PRO A 22 -24.61 -53.34 -11.02
C PRO A 22 -23.12 -53.11 -10.73
N SER A 23 -22.78 -52.87 -9.46
CA SER A 23 -21.44 -52.46 -9.02
C SER A 23 -20.31 -53.43 -9.38
N TYR A 24 -20.62 -54.71 -9.56
CA TYR A 24 -19.63 -55.75 -9.91
C TYR A 24 -19.16 -55.69 -11.38
N LEU A 25 -19.88 -54.98 -12.26
CA LEU A 25 -19.45 -54.72 -13.64
C LEU A 25 -18.64 -53.42 -13.78
N GLY A 26 -18.53 -52.67 -12.68
CA GLY A 26 -17.85 -51.38 -12.64
C GLY A 26 -16.33 -51.49 -12.45
N PRO A 27 -15.59 -50.39 -12.71
CA PRO A 27 -14.18 -50.30 -12.37
C PRO A 27 -13.95 -50.40 -10.86
N SER A 28 -12.73 -50.76 -10.48
CA SER A 28 -12.35 -50.90 -9.07
C SER A 28 -12.46 -49.56 -8.32
N ILE A 29 -12.79 -49.63 -7.03
CA ILE A 29 -12.86 -48.46 -6.13
C ILE A 29 -11.60 -47.59 -6.21
N PRO A 30 -10.35 -48.13 -6.14
CA PRO A 30 -9.17 -47.28 -6.26
C PRO A 30 -9.06 -46.58 -7.61
N ALA A 31 -9.50 -47.21 -8.71
CA ALA A 31 -9.52 -46.57 -10.02
C ALA A 31 -10.53 -45.40 -10.07
N LEU A 32 -11.70 -45.55 -9.44
CA LEU A 32 -12.68 -44.47 -9.30
C LEU A 32 -12.16 -43.32 -8.44
N CYS A 33 -11.51 -43.62 -7.31
CA CYS A 33 -10.90 -42.61 -6.46
C CYS A 33 -9.80 -41.83 -7.21
N HIS A 34 -8.93 -42.53 -7.93
CA HIS A 34 -7.88 -41.91 -8.72
C HIS A 34 -8.45 -41.04 -9.85
N LEU A 35 -9.48 -41.52 -10.56
CA LEU A 35 -10.16 -40.74 -11.60
C LEU A 35 -10.80 -39.47 -11.02
N PHE A 36 -11.42 -39.56 -9.84
CA PHE A 36 -11.98 -38.41 -9.15
C PHE A 36 -10.90 -37.38 -8.76
N ILE A 37 -9.79 -37.84 -8.17
CA ILE A 37 -8.67 -36.96 -7.81
C ILE A 37 -8.10 -36.28 -9.06
N LEU A 38 -7.87 -37.04 -10.14
CA LEU A 38 -7.37 -36.50 -11.39
C LEU A 38 -8.33 -35.44 -11.98
N LEU A 39 -9.63 -35.69 -11.95
CA LEU A 39 -10.63 -34.72 -12.42
C LEU A 39 -10.57 -33.43 -11.61
N VAL A 40 -10.61 -33.52 -10.28
CA VAL A 40 -10.59 -32.34 -9.42
C VAL A 40 -9.28 -31.56 -9.61
N VAL A 41 -8.13 -32.22 -9.51
CA VAL A 41 -6.83 -31.57 -9.61
C VAL A 41 -6.61 -30.98 -11.01
N ASN A 42 -6.93 -31.71 -12.09
CA ASN A 42 -6.75 -31.19 -13.45
C ASN A 42 -7.70 -30.03 -13.76
N SER A 43 -8.96 -30.09 -13.31
CA SER A 43 -9.92 -29.00 -13.48
C SER A 43 -9.50 -27.73 -12.72
N LEU A 44 -9.05 -27.86 -11.47
CA LEU A 44 -8.63 -26.72 -10.64
C LEU A 44 -7.34 -26.10 -11.17
N THR A 45 -6.38 -26.92 -11.59
CA THR A 45 -5.15 -26.42 -12.20
C THR A 45 -5.42 -25.75 -13.55
N LEU A 46 -6.31 -26.29 -14.39
CA LEU A 46 -6.72 -25.66 -15.65
C LEU A 46 -7.43 -24.32 -15.39
N PHE A 47 -8.31 -24.25 -14.39
CA PHE A 47 -8.95 -23.01 -13.98
C PHE A 47 -7.93 -21.95 -13.52
N ALA A 48 -6.99 -22.32 -12.65
CA ALA A 48 -5.94 -21.40 -12.19
C ALA A 48 -5.06 -20.91 -13.35
N LEU A 49 -4.63 -21.82 -14.24
CA LEU A 49 -3.85 -21.47 -15.44
C LEU A 49 -4.65 -20.58 -16.40
N PHE A 50 -5.96 -20.79 -16.52
CA PHE A 50 -6.82 -19.96 -17.36
C PHE A 50 -6.91 -18.53 -16.81
N VAL A 51 -7.12 -18.36 -15.50
CA VAL A 51 -7.13 -17.04 -14.86
C VAL A 51 -5.78 -16.33 -15.06
N LEU A 52 -4.67 -17.04 -14.86
CA LEU A 52 -3.33 -16.50 -15.09
C LEU A 52 -3.13 -16.12 -16.56
N LEU A 53 -3.58 -16.95 -17.50
CA LEU A 53 -3.48 -16.67 -18.93
C LEU A 53 -4.27 -15.42 -19.32
N VAL A 54 -5.50 -15.26 -18.83
CA VAL A 54 -6.30 -14.05 -19.07
C VAL A 54 -5.58 -12.81 -18.51
N ARG A 55 -5.03 -12.91 -17.30
CA ARG A 55 -4.25 -11.82 -16.70
C ARG A 55 -2.99 -11.50 -17.52
N SER A 56 -2.26 -12.50 -18.00
CA SER A 56 -1.08 -12.30 -18.85
C SER A 56 -1.43 -11.68 -20.20
N ILE A 57 -2.54 -12.11 -20.84
CA ILE A 57 -2.99 -11.50 -22.10
C ILE A 57 -3.38 -10.04 -21.89
N TRP A 58 -4.07 -9.73 -20.79
CA TRP A 58 -4.39 -8.35 -20.44
C TRP A 58 -3.13 -7.50 -20.22
N ALA A 59 -2.16 -8.03 -19.47
CA ALA A 59 -0.88 -7.36 -19.23
C ALA A 59 -0.11 -7.08 -20.53
N ILE A 60 -0.04 -8.07 -21.43
CA ILE A 60 0.61 -7.91 -22.75
C ILE A 60 -0.16 -6.92 -23.63
N GLY A 61 -1.49 -6.94 -23.61
CA GLY A 61 -2.33 -6.05 -24.41
C GLY A 61 -2.22 -4.58 -23.98
N ALA A 62 -2.07 -4.32 -22.68
CA ALA A 62 -1.88 -2.98 -22.13
C ALA A 62 -0.39 -2.57 -22.03
N ASN A 63 0.54 -3.48 -22.30
CA ASN A 63 1.98 -3.33 -22.05
C ASN A 63 2.31 -2.93 -20.60
N VAL A 64 1.61 -3.53 -19.64
CA VAL A 64 1.75 -3.23 -18.21
C VAL A 64 2.34 -4.45 -17.51
N THR A 65 3.46 -4.27 -16.83
CA THR A 65 4.03 -5.29 -15.93
C THR A 65 3.25 -5.39 -14.62
N THR A 66 3.44 -6.47 -13.86
CA THR A 66 2.78 -6.63 -12.56
C THR A 66 3.12 -5.48 -11.60
N ILE A 67 4.37 -5.03 -11.58
CA ILE A 67 4.84 -3.94 -10.71
C ILE A 67 4.17 -2.62 -11.12
N GLU A 68 4.14 -2.32 -12.43
CA GLU A 68 3.46 -1.13 -12.94
C GLU A 68 1.96 -1.18 -12.70
N SER A 69 1.33 -2.36 -12.75
CA SER A 69 -0.10 -2.48 -12.43
C SER A 69 -0.42 -2.02 -11.02
N TRP A 70 0.44 -2.37 -10.06
CA TRP A 70 0.34 -1.91 -8.68
C TRP A 70 0.63 -0.42 -8.55
N GLU A 71 1.60 0.10 -9.29
CA GLU A 71 1.91 1.53 -9.29
C GLU A 71 0.77 2.38 -9.89
N ILE A 72 0.11 1.89 -10.95
CA ILE A 72 -1.09 2.52 -11.52
C ILE A 72 -2.23 2.53 -10.51
N GLU A 73 -2.46 1.42 -9.81
CA GLU A 73 -3.49 1.32 -8.78
C GLU A 73 -3.20 2.26 -7.60
N ARG A 74 -1.94 2.35 -7.19
CA ARG A 74 -1.46 3.29 -6.17
C ARG A 74 -1.64 4.74 -6.58
N HIS A 75 -1.23 5.12 -7.80
CA HIS A 75 -1.45 6.49 -8.26
C HIS A 75 -2.95 6.84 -8.27
N LYS A 76 -3.81 5.89 -8.62
CA LYS A 76 -5.28 6.07 -8.56
C LYS A 76 -5.79 6.25 -7.12
N THR A 77 -5.21 5.61 -6.11
CA THR A 77 -5.57 5.85 -4.70
C THR A 77 -5.09 7.22 -4.24
N LEU A 78 -3.83 7.58 -4.53
CA LEU A 78 -3.29 8.90 -4.24
C LEU A 78 -4.10 10.03 -4.89
N LEU A 79 -4.58 9.86 -6.12
CA LEU A 79 -5.44 10.82 -6.80
C LEU A 79 -6.83 10.96 -6.17
N ARG A 80 -7.36 9.90 -5.55
CA ARG A 80 -8.62 9.97 -4.81
C ARG A 80 -8.42 10.75 -3.52
N ARG A 81 -7.37 10.44 -2.77
CA ARG A 81 -6.98 11.16 -1.55
C ARG A 81 -6.68 12.63 -1.84
N ALA A 82 -5.87 12.93 -2.85
CA ALA A 82 -5.54 14.29 -3.23
C ALA A 82 -6.79 15.10 -3.59
N ARG A 83 -7.77 14.51 -4.28
CA ARG A 83 -9.05 15.19 -4.58
C ARG A 83 -9.82 15.59 -3.32
N TYR A 84 -9.73 14.81 -2.24
CA TYR A 84 -10.33 15.17 -0.96
C TYR A 84 -9.64 16.39 -0.31
N PHE A 85 -8.31 16.50 -0.45
CA PHE A 85 -7.49 17.60 0.09
C PHE A 85 -7.30 18.79 -0.87
N GLY A 86 -8.14 18.92 -1.91
CA GLY A 86 -8.04 20.06 -2.85
C GLY A 86 -6.90 19.95 -3.87
N GLY A 87 -6.36 18.74 -4.09
CA GLY A 87 -5.38 18.40 -5.13
C GLY A 87 -3.94 18.30 -4.64
N TYR A 88 -3.70 18.41 -3.34
CA TYR A 88 -2.38 18.33 -2.72
C TYR A 88 -2.36 17.23 -1.66
N LEU A 89 -1.24 16.53 -1.53
CA LEU A 89 -0.96 15.65 -0.41
C LEU A 89 0.26 16.16 0.36
N ASP A 90 0.21 16.00 1.67
CA ASP A 90 1.30 16.34 2.56
C ASP A 90 2.33 15.19 2.54
N GLY A 91 3.55 15.54 2.17
CA GLY A 91 4.73 14.68 2.20
C GLY A 91 5.56 14.93 3.45
N PRO A 92 6.74 14.29 3.54
CA PRO A 92 7.68 14.49 4.64
C PRO A 92 8.11 15.95 4.77
N ASP A 93 8.43 16.36 5.99
CA ASP A 93 8.87 17.71 6.36
C ASP A 93 7.88 18.84 5.94
N GLY A 94 6.58 18.53 5.83
CA GLY A 94 5.53 19.49 5.46
C GLY A 94 5.50 19.86 3.97
N MET A 95 6.20 19.12 3.11
CA MET A 95 6.20 19.37 1.65
C MET A 95 4.83 19.03 1.03
N LYS A 96 4.19 19.98 0.37
CA LYS A 96 2.92 19.73 -0.34
C LYS A 96 3.18 19.28 -1.77
N VAL A 97 2.90 18.01 -2.06
CA VAL A 97 3.02 17.42 -3.39
C VAL A 97 1.68 17.53 -4.11
N ARG A 98 1.67 18.19 -5.26
CA ARG A 98 0.47 18.27 -6.10
C ARG A 98 0.36 17.01 -6.95
N ILE A 99 -0.68 16.21 -6.71
CA ILE A 99 -0.89 14.98 -7.46
C ILE A 99 -1.87 15.25 -8.61
N ARG A 100 -1.40 15.01 -9.83
CA ARG A 100 -2.20 15.12 -11.06
C ARG A 100 -2.38 13.75 -11.68
N LYS A 101 -3.52 13.55 -12.33
CA LYS A 101 -3.77 12.31 -13.07
C LYS A 101 -2.73 12.24 -14.18
N GLN A 102 -2.01 11.13 -14.23
CA GLN A 102 -1.02 10.84 -15.25
C GLN A 102 -1.44 9.53 -15.92
N GLU A 103 -1.51 9.52 -17.24
CA GLU A 103 -1.75 8.29 -18.00
C GLU A 103 -0.48 7.42 -18.07
N PHE A 104 -0.67 6.11 -18.24
CA PHE A 104 0.44 5.17 -18.27
C PHE A 104 1.26 5.33 -19.57
N PRO A 105 2.59 5.53 -19.52
CA PRO A 105 3.38 5.95 -20.67
C PRO A 105 3.67 4.86 -21.70
N TYR A 106 3.72 3.59 -21.32
CA TYR A 106 4.19 2.52 -22.21
C TYR A 106 3.08 1.83 -23.03
N ASP A 107 1.84 2.32 -22.93
CA ASP A 107 0.74 1.84 -23.79
C ASP A 107 0.78 2.58 -25.13
N VAL A 108 1.35 1.93 -26.15
CA VAL A 108 1.50 2.44 -27.53
C VAL A 108 0.48 1.83 -28.50
N GLY A 109 -0.48 1.05 -27.98
CA GLY A 109 -1.54 0.39 -28.74
C GLY A 109 -1.47 -1.14 -28.72
N ILE A 110 -2.62 -1.80 -28.80
CA ILE A 110 -2.76 -3.26 -28.54
C ILE A 110 -1.79 -4.12 -29.37
N LEU A 111 -1.63 -3.85 -30.66
CA LEU A 111 -0.79 -4.66 -31.54
C LEU A 111 0.72 -4.40 -31.34
N SER A 112 1.11 -3.15 -31.13
CA SER A 112 2.49 -2.75 -30.82
C SER A 112 2.91 -3.29 -29.44
N ASN A 113 2.01 -3.22 -28.46
CA ASN A 113 2.17 -3.81 -27.13
C ASN A 113 2.38 -5.33 -27.19
N VAL A 114 1.53 -6.05 -27.95
CA VAL A 114 1.69 -7.50 -28.15
C VAL A 114 3.01 -7.83 -28.82
N LYS A 115 3.40 -7.08 -29.86
CA LYS A 115 4.69 -7.25 -30.52
C LYS A 115 5.85 -7.03 -29.54
N ALA A 116 5.80 -5.99 -28.71
CA ALA A 116 6.81 -5.71 -27.70
C ALA A 116 6.92 -6.85 -26.67
N GLY A 117 5.78 -7.31 -26.14
CA GLY A 117 5.71 -8.41 -25.19
C GLY A 117 6.18 -9.76 -25.77
N MET A 118 6.06 -9.96 -27.08
CA MET A 118 6.47 -11.19 -27.78
C MET A 118 7.90 -11.13 -28.37
N GLY A 119 8.76 -10.26 -27.83
CA GLY A 119 10.17 -10.17 -28.22
C GLY A 119 10.45 -9.27 -29.42
N GLY A 120 9.54 -8.34 -29.74
CA GLY A 120 9.73 -7.29 -30.75
C GLY A 120 9.59 -7.77 -32.20
N SER A 121 9.30 -9.05 -32.43
CA SER A 121 9.12 -9.60 -33.78
C SER A 121 7.65 -9.82 -34.12
N TRP A 122 7.30 -9.64 -35.40
CA TRP A 122 5.98 -10.00 -35.94
C TRP A 122 5.86 -11.49 -36.30
N ASN A 123 6.88 -12.29 -35.99
CA ASN A 123 6.87 -13.71 -36.31
C ASN A 123 6.06 -14.48 -35.26
N ILE A 124 4.77 -14.65 -35.53
CA ILE A 124 3.83 -15.35 -34.64
C ILE A 124 4.30 -16.77 -34.28
N LEU A 125 4.98 -17.47 -35.20
CA LEU A 125 5.52 -18.81 -34.92
C LEU A 125 6.61 -18.78 -33.86
N SER A 126 7.41 -17.71 -33.83
CA SER A 126 8.47 -17.54 -32.83
C SER A 126 7.91 -17.23 -31.44
N TRP A 127 6.70 -16.66 -31.34
CA TRP A 127 6.07 -16.34 -30.06
C TRP A 127 5.77 -17.58 -29.22
N PHE A 128 5.45 -18.69 -29.88
CA PHE A 128 5.20 -19.98 -29.23
C PHE A 128 6.45 -20.86 -29.12
N TRP A 129 7.61 -20.36 -29.57
CA TRP A 129 8.85 -21.12 -29.59
C TRP A 129 9.73 -20.72 -28.38
N PRO A 130 9.89 -21.58 -27.36
CA PRO A 130 10.59 -21.22 -26.13
C PRO A 130 12.09 -20.97 -26.31
N LEU A 131 12.67 -21.38 -27.44
CA LEU A 131 14.08 -21.15 -27.80
C LEU A 131 14.22 -20.05 -28.86
N ALA A 132 13.24 -19.16 -28.99
CA ALA A 132 13.31 -18.04 -29.92
C ALA A 132 14.37 -17.05 -29.45
N SER A 133 14.98 -16.33 -30.41
CA SER A 133 15.93 -15.26 -30.08
C SER A 133 15.20 -14.17 -29.30
N THR A 134 15.70 -13.84 -28.12
CA THR A 134 15.26 -12.68 -27.37
C THR A 134 15.86 -11.40 -27.98
N PRO A 135 15.22 -10.23 -27.78
CA PRO A 135 15.84 -8.95 -28.14
C PRO A 135 17.17 -8.74 -27.41
N ASP A 136 18.02 -7.87 -27.95
CA ASP A 136 19.34 -7.59 -27.38
C ASP A 136 19.22 -6.98 -25.98
N ARG A 137 20.16 -7.33 -25.09
CA ARG A 137 20.14 -6.92 -23.67
C ARG A 137 20.18 -5.41 -23.49
N LYS A 138 20.71 -4.68 -24.47
CA LYS A 138 20.81 -3.22 -24.48
C LYS A 138 19.45 -2.54 -24.72
N SER A 139 18.49 -3.25 -25.31
CA SER A 139 17.16 -2.72 -25.65
C SER A 139 16.22 -2.59 -24.45
N GLY A 140 16.63 -3.02 -23.25
CA GLY A 140 15.75 -3.05 -22.06
C GLY A 140 15.71 -1.76 -21.23
N LEU A 141 16.40 -0.69 -21.66
CA LEU A 141 16.42 0.60 -20.95
C LEU A 141 15.52 1.65 -21.59
N ASP A 142 15.35 1.58 -22.91
CA ASP A 142 14.57 2.54 -23.67
C ASP A 142 13.35 1.83 -24.26
N PHE A 143 12.16 2.31 -23.89
CA PHE A 143 10.89 1.82 -24.39
C PHE A 143 10.19 2.91 -25.18
N GLU A 144 9.35 2.51 -26.12
CA GLU A 144 8.49 3.45 -26.84
C GLU A 144 7.47 4.03 -25.85
N VAL A 145 7.41 5.36 -25.80
CA VAL A 145 6.53 6.10 -24.89
C VAL A 145 5.41 6.72 -25.71
N ASN A 146 4.20 6.70 -25.17
CA ASN A 146 3.07 7.40 -25.75
C ASN A 146 3.20 8.91 -25.57
N GLU A 147 2.75 9.66 -26.57
CA GLU A 147 2.84 11.12 -26.57
C GLU A 147 1.62 11.78 -25.89
N PHE A 148 1.01 11.11 -24.90
CA PHE A 148 -0.19 11.61 -24.24
C PHE A 148 0.10 12.65 -23.15
N GLU A 149 1.23 12.51 -22.47
CA GLU A 149 1.64 13.37 -21.35
C GLU A 149 2.86 14.22 -21.73
N ASP A 150 3.13 15.27 -20.97
CA ASP A 150 4.32 16.10 -21.18
C ASP A 150 5.61 15.27 -20.98
N PRO A 151 6.62 15.39 -21.87
CA PRO A 151 7.86 14.61 -21.81
C PRO A 151 8.73 14.93 -20.59
N ASN A 152 8.39 15.98 -19.85
CA ASN A 152 9.09 16.37 -18.61
C ASN A 152 8.53 15.64 -17.37
N LEU A 153 7.42 14.90 -17.50
CA LEU A 153 6.87 14.10 -16.42
C LEU A 153 7.63 12.77 -16.35
N SER A 154 8.14 12.45 -15.17
CA SER A 154 8.73 11.14 -14.92
C SER A 154 7.63 10.11 -14.65
N TRP A 155 7.88 8.87 -15.07
CA TRP A 155 7.19 7.69 -14.56
C TRP A 155 8.20 6.85 -13.77
N PRO A 156 7.86 6.34 -12.58
CA PRO A 156 6.57 6.46 -11.89
C PRO A 156 6.28 7.88 -11.38
N PRO A 157 5.00 8.21 -11.12
CA PRO A 157 4.62 9.48 -10.49
C PRO A 157 5.29 9.64 -9.10
N PRO A 158 5.57 10.87 -8.65
CA PRO A 158 6.17 11.10 -7.34
C PRO A 158 5.18 10.78 -6.21
N ASP A 159 5.44 9.69 -5.49
CA ASP A 159 4.69 9.27 -4.30
C ASP A 159 5.13 10.10 -3.08
N PRO A 160 4.22 10.83 -2.39
CA PRO A 160 4.59 11.63 -1.23
C PRO A 160 5.17 10.78 -0.08
N ASP A 161 4.72 9.53 0.05
CA ASP A 161 5.15 8.62 1.11
C ASP A 161 6.54 8.00 0.86
N ARG A 162 7.03 7.99 -0.39
CA ARG A 162 8.35 7.45 -0.76
C ARG A 162 9.43 8.53 -0.87
N ILE A 163 9.09 9.79 -0.64
CA ILE A 163 10.09 10.87 -0.67
C ILE A 163 11.03 10.69 0.52
N PRO A 164 12.35 10.64 0.32
CA PRO A 164 13.29 10.56 1.44
C PRO A 164 13.17 11.81 2.30
N ARG A 165 13.01 11.61 3.62
CA ARG A 165 13.06 12.67 4.62
C ARG A 165 14.46 13.26 4.65
N LYS A 166 14.57 14.57 4.92
CA LYS A 166 15.89 15.13 5.22
C LYS A 166 16.37 14.53 6.53
N SER A 167 17.62 14.05 6.55
CA SER A 167 18.22 13.57 7.79
C SER A 167 18.14 14.68 8.83
N ARG A 168 17.37 14.47 9.91
CA ARG A 168 17.39 15.38 11.05
C ARG A 168 18.84 15.44 11.53
N PRO A 169 19.43 16.64 11.75
CA PRO A 169 20.76 16.73 12.32
C PRO A 169 20.71 15.97 13.64
N ILE A 170 21.48 14.89 13.72
CA ILE A 170 21.66 14.13 14.96
C ILE A 170 22.18 15.16 15.95
N PHE A 171 21.33 15.57 16.90
CA PHE A 171 21.77 16.38 18.04
C PHE A 171 23.00 15.66 18.59
N SER A 172 24.07 16.42 18.81
CA SER A 172 25.43 15.96 19.05
C SER A 172 25.61 15.18 20.36
N SER A 173 24.91 14.05 20.54
CA SER A 173 25.27 12.98 21.44
C SER A 173 25.96 11.91 20.61
N SER A 174 27.22 11.67 20.91
CA SER A 174 28.25 11.05 20.10
C SER A 174 28.14 9.54 19.86
N ASP A 175 26.95 8.98 19.67
CA ASP A 175 26.81 7.54 19.42
C ASP A 175 25.71 7.22 18.39
N PRO A 176 26.01 6.54 17.27
CA PRO A 176 25.01 6.04 16.32
C PRO A 176 24.15 4.91 16.90
N PHE A 177 24.43 4.45 18.11
CA PHE A 177 23.62 3.49 18.84
C PHE A 177 22.74 4.21 19.86
N THR A 178 21.43 3.93 19.83
CA THR A 178 20.45 4.35 20.86
C THR A 178 20.66 3.64 22.20
N ILE A 179 21.65 2.75 22.30
CA ILE A 179 21.98 2.05 23.53
C ILE A 179 22.96 2.94 24.30
N PRO A 180 22.55 3.53 25.44
CA PRO A 180 23.49 4.25 26.29
C PRO A 180 24.62 3.30 26.71
N HIS A 181 25.87 3.69 26.43
CA HIS A 181 27.03 3.01 26.99
C HIS A 181 27.07 3.25 28.50
N PHE A 182 27.05 2.17 29.28
CA PHE A 182 27.20 2.22 30.72
C PHE A 182 28.64 1.86 31.10
N ASP A 183 29.26 2.67 31.95
CA ASP A 183 30.62 2.42 32.44
C ASP A 183 30.70 1.20 33.38
N SER A 184 29.56 0.76 33.92
CA SER A 184 29.47 -0.32 34.90
C SER A 184 28.43 -1.38 34.49
N PRO A 185 28.77 -2.69 34.59
CA PRO A 185 27.80 -3.77 34.36
C PRO A 185 26.60 -3.71 35.30
N ALA A 186 26.75 -3.12 36.50
CA ALA A 186 25.66 -2.97 37.45
C ALA A 186 24.59 -1.98 36.96
N ASP A 187 25.04 -0.89 36.34
CA ASP A 187 24.16 0.16 35.81
C ASP A 187 23.47 -0.32 34.52
N GLU A 188 24.17 -1.10 33.70
CA GLU A 188 23.58 -1.76 32.53
C GLU A 188 22.46 -2.72 32.94
N MET A 189 22.69 -3.55 33.96
CA MET A 189 21.67 -4.46 34.51
C MET A 189 20.48 -3.71 35.11
N ALA A 190 20.71 -2.56 35.76
CA ALA A 190 19.64 -1.75 36.33
C ALA A 190 18.78 -1.11 35.22
N ALA A 191 19.41 -0.50 34.22
CA ALA A 191 18.73 0.08 33.07
C ALA A 191 17.99 -0.98 32.24
N PHE A 192 18.53 -2.19 32.13
CA PHE A 192 17.84 -3.31 31.48
C PHE A 192 16.60 -3.77 32.27
N ARG A 193 16.70 -3.89 33.60
CA ARG A 193 15.55 -4.22 34.46
C ARG A 193 14.47 -3.14 34.42
N GLN A 194 14.87 -1.87 34.37
CA GLN A 194 13.93 -0.76 34.24
C GLN A 194 13.16 -0.86 32.91
N ARG A 195 13.86 -1.08 31.79
CA ARG A 195 13.22 -1.32 30.48
C ARG A 195 12.28 -2.54 30.51
N GLN A 196 12.68 -3.63 31.15
CA GLN A 196 11.78 -4.79 31.33
C GLN A 196 10.54 -4.47 32.14
N GLN A 197 10.66 -3.64 33.19
CA GLN A 197 9.52 -3.22 34.01
C GLN A 197 8.58 -2.32 33.21
N GLU A 198 9.14 -1.40 32.42
CA GLU A 198 8.37 -0.53 31.50
C GLU A 198 7.65 -1.37 30.43
N ASP A 199 8.30 -2.36 29.82
CA ASP A 199 7.68 -3.28 28.87
C ASP A 199 6.56 -4.14 29.49
N LEU A 200 6.78 -4.63 30.71
CA LEU A 200 5.76 -5.36 31.45
C LEU A 200 4.59 -4.47 31.84
N ALA A 201 4.85 -3.21 32.22
CA ALA A 201 3.81 -2.22 32.49
C ALA A 201 3.02 -1.88 31.22
N ARG A 202 3.70 -1.67 30.08
CA ARG A 202 3.08 -1.51 28.75
C ARG A 202 2.17 -2.69 28.41
N ARG A 203 2.65 -3.91 28.64
CA ARG A 203 1.88 -5.13 28.40
C ARG A 203 0.72 -5.28 29.38
N ALA A 204 0.89 -4.89 30.64
CA ALA A 204 -0.17 -4.94 31.65
C ALA A 204 -1.29 -3.93 31.36
N VAL A 205 -0.94 -2.69 30.97
CA VAL A 205 -1.89 -1.67 30.50
C VAL A 205 -2.64 -2.15 29.27
N ALA A 206 -1.94 -2.81 28.33
CA ALA A 206 -2.57 -3.43 27.17
C ALA A 206 -3.48 -4.63 27.53
N ILE A 207 -3.30 -5.30 28.68
CA ILE A 207 -4.14 -6.44 29.08
C ILE A 207 -5.36 -5.99 29.91
N SER A 208 -5.28 -4.90 30.67
CA SER A 208 -6.39 -4.41 31.49
C SER A 208 -7.49 -3.70 30.70
N ASP A 209 -7.17 -3.20 29.51
CA ASP A 209 -8.08 -2.45 28.65
C ASP A 209 -8.67 -3.39 27.57
N ASP A 210 -9.52 -4.33 28.01
CA ASP A 210 -10.14 -5.43 27.22
C ASP A 210 -11.04 -4.94 26.05
N SER A 211 -11.09 -3.62 25.80
CA SER A 211 -11.75 -2.99 24.65
C SER A 211 -10.81 -2.20 23.72
N ALA A 212 -9.56 -1.96 24.10
CA ALA A 212 -8.65 -1.05 23.41
C ALA A 212 -7.33 -1.69 22.93
N ALA A 213 -7.07 -2.95 23.29
CA ALA A 213 -5.85 -3.68 22.95
C ALA A 213 -6.08 -4.98 22.15
N GLY A 214 -7.26 -5.13 21.55
CA GLY A 214 -7.30 -5.88 20.29
C GLY A 214 -6.37 -5.17 19.31
N ILE A 215 -5.65 -5.93 18.46
CA ILE A 215 -4.88 -5.39 17.32
C ILE A 215 -5.61 -4.17 16.79
N ARG A 216 -5.08 -2.96 17.06
CA ARG A 216 -5.73 -1.71 16.66
C ARG A 216 -5.61 -1.63 15.14
N ARG A 217 -6.55 -2.26 14.44
CA ARG A 217 -6.67 -2.12 12.99
C ARG A 217 -6.89 -0.64 12.75
N ARG A 218 -6.00 -0.06 11.96
CA ARG A 218 -6.03 1.35 11.60
C ARG A 218 -7.41 1.67 11.03
N ARG A 219 -8.06 2.72 11.56
CA ARG A 219 -9.35 3.18 11.02
C ARG A 219 -9.14 3.79 9.63
N LYS A 220 -10.18 3.70 8.80
CA LYS A 220 -10.17 4.19 7.42
C LYS A 220 -9.83 5.67 7.38
N PHE A 221 -9.14 6.09 6.31
CA PHE A 221 -8.67 7.47 6.13
C PHE A 221 -9.75 8.53 6.44
N HIS A 222 -10.95 8.38 5.86
CA HIS A 222 -12.06 9.33 6.03
C HIS A 222 -12.55 9.46 7.49
N GLU A 223 -12.52 8.39 8.27
CA GLU A 223 -12.91 8.42 9.69
C GLU A 223 -11.86 9.16 10.51
N ARG A 224 -10.58 8.95 10.22
CA ARG A 224 -9.49 9.64 10.90
C ARG A 224 -9.54 11.14 10.61
N TYR A 225 -9.70 11.53 9.35
CA TYR A 225 -9.75 12.94 9.00
C TYR A 225 -10.95 13.65 9.63
N LYS A 226 -12.14 13.02 9.62
CA LYS A 226 -13.31 13.58 10.32
C LYS A 226 -13.07 13.73 11.81
N ASN A 227 -12.45 12.74 12.45
CA ASN A 227 -12.11 12.81 13.87
C ASN A 227 -11.08 13.92 14.13
N ASN A 228 -10.02 14.02 13.33
CA ASN A 228 -9.00 15.05 13.48
C ASN A 228 -9.61 16.45 13.31
N LYS A 229 -10.41 16.66 12.26
CA LYS A 229 -11.16 17.91 12.05
C LYS A 229 -12.08 18.21 13.23
N SER A 230 -12.80 17.22 13.77
CA SER A 230 -13.67 17.43 14.94
C SER A 230 -12.87 17.77 16.20
N SER A 231 -11.70 17.17 16.40
CA SER A 231 -10.80 17.46 17.52
C SER A 231 -10.20 18.85 17.40
N GLN A 232 -9.79 19.25 16.19
CA GLN A 232 -9.25 20.57 15.90
C GLN A 232 -10.30 21.67 16.11
N THR A 233 -11.51 21.48 15.58
CA THR A 233 -12.64 22.41 15.82
C THR A 233 -13.00 22.50 17.31
N LYS A 234 -12.86 21.39 18.05
CA LYS A 234 -13.13 21.39 19.50
C LYS A 234 -12.05 22.15 20.28
N ALA A 235 -10.78 21.97 19.95
CA ALA A 235 -9.68 22.71 20.56
C ALA A 235 -9.78 24.22 20.28
N GLU A 236 -10.06 24.60 19.03
CA GLU A 236 -10.27 26.00 18.63
C GLU A 236 -11.46 26.65 19.38
N SER A 237 -12.52 25.90 19.67
CA SER A 237 -13.66 26.40 20.45
C SER A 237 -13.42 26.51 21.96
N GLU A 238 -12.43 25.77 22.50
CA GLU A 238 -12.07 25.80 23.92
C GLU A 238 -11.08 26.93 24.23
N ASP A 239 -10.22 27.32 23.28
CA ASP A 239 -9.30 28.46 23.39
C ASP A 239 -10.01 29.82 23.30
N GLU A 240 -11.20 29.91 22.70
CA GLU A 240 -11.96 31.16 22.53
C GLU A 240 -12.70 31.63 23.81
N ILE A 241 -12.60 30.90 24.94
CA ILE A 241 -13.38 31.17 26.17
C ILE A 241 -12.59 31.95 27.25
N VAL A 242 -11.30 32.25 27.07
CA VAL A 242 -10.49 32.96 28.08
C VAL A 242 -9.92 34.27 27.57
N GLU A 243 -10.75 35.31 27.43
CA GLU A 243 -10.35 36.70 27.71
C GLU A 243 -11.53 37.68 27.65
N HIS A 244 -12.05 38.10 28.81
CA HIS A 244 -12.61 39.44 28.98
C HIS A 244 -12.75 39.78 30.48
N SER A 245 -11.78 40.51 31.02
CA SER A 245 -12.00 41.50 32.09
C SER A 245 -10.84 42.50 32.14
N GLU A 246 -11.16 43.75 31.81
CA GLU A 246 -10.36 44.99 31.92
C GLU A 246 -9.73 45.16 33.32
N GLY A 247 -8.65 45.90 33.59
CA GLY A 247 -7.78 46.82 32.85
C GLY A 247 -6.93 47.61 33.86
N SER A 248 -5.72 48.07 33.50
CA SER A 248 -5.06 49.31 34.01
C SER A 248 -3.60 49.43 33.50
N GLU A 249 -3.26 50.64 33.05
CA GLU A 249 -1.99 51.07 32.45
C GLU A 249 -0.89 51.34 33.49
N VAL A 250 0.37 50.93 33.23
CA VAL A 250 1.62 51.66 33.60
C VAL A 250 2.77 51.25 32.65
N GLU A 251 3.62 52.23 32.34
CA GLU A 251 4.76 52.28 31.41
C GLU A 251 6.06 51.53 31.81
N GLU A 252 6.91 51.33 30.79
CA GLU A 252 8.40 51.18 30.75
C GLU A 252 9.07 49.96 31.42
N ASP A 253 9.66 49.05 30.60
CA ASP A 253 11.12 48.82 30.55
C ASP A 253 11.55 47.65 29.64
N GLU A 254 12.79 47.76 29.16
CA GLU A 254 13.51 46.92 28.22
C GLU A 254 13.60 45.42 28.58
N HIS A 255 13.38 44.54 27.58
CA HIS A 255 14.18 43.34 27.23
C HIS A 255 13.32 42.39 26.38
N HIS A 256 13.39 42.51 25.05
CA HIS A 256 12.91 41.47 24.13
C HIS A 256 13.87 40.27 24.18
N SER A 257 13.74 39.45 25.24
CA SER A 257 14.19 38.07 25.20
C SER A 257 13.18 37.31 24.34
N GLY A 258 13.59 36.95 23.13
CA GLY A 258 12.84 36.03 22.28
C GLY A 258 12.68 34.71 23.01
N SER A 259 11.55 34.55 23.70
CA SER A 259 11.06 33.25 24.10
C SER A 259 10.69 32.53 22.81
N GLU A 260 11.66 31.81 22.25
CA GLU A 260 11.43 30.71 21.34
C GLU A 260 10.46 29.77 22.05
N VAL A 261 9.17 30.03 21.87
CA VAL A 261 8.14 29.02 22.03
C VAL A 261 8.47 28.00 20.96
N ASN A 262 9.32 27.05 21.35
CA ASN A 262 9.60 25.82 20.65
C ASN A 262 8.32 24.97 20.76
N GLY A 263 7.23 25.51 20.21
CA GLY A 263 6.07 24.75 19.85
C GLY A 263 6.57 23.81 18.79
N HIS A 264 6.84 22.57 19.21
CA HIS A 264 6.89 21.44 18.32
C HIS A 264 5.52 21.43 17.64
N ILE A 265 5.40 22.19 16.55
CA ILE A 265 4.36 21.99 15.58
C ILE A 265 4.69 20.59 15.10
N ASP A 266 3.95 19.61 15.61
CA ASP A 266 3.80 18.31 14.98
C ASP A 266 3.22 18.62 13.60
N VAL A 267 4.09 19.04 12.67
CA VAL A 267 3.76 19.15 11.26
C VAL A 267 3.31 17.74 10.93
N ASP A 268 2.05 17.60 10.54
CA ASP A 268 1.43 16.30 10.27
C ASP A 268 2.07 15.72 9.00
N GLU A 269 3.29 15.21 9.16
CA GLU A 269 4.21 14.82 8.10
C GLU A 269 3.75 13.47 7.53
N GLY A 270 2.96 13.50 6.45
CA GLY A 270 2.59 12.33 5.66
C GLY A 270 1.96 11.21 6.49
N GLU A 271 0.68 11.37 6.83
CA GLU A 271 -0.14 10.57 7.77
C GLU A 271 -0.23 9.04 7.52
N GLU A 272 0.54 8.47 6.58
CA GLU A 272 0.31 7.11 6.06
C GLU A 272 1.21 5.98 6.55
N ALA A 273 2.26 6.27 7.28
CA ALA A 273 3.04 5.22 7.89
C ALA A 273 2.37 4.60 9.11
N TRP A 274 2.67 3.33 9.38
CA TRP A 274 2.37 2.73 10.68
C TRP A 274 3.05 3.56 11.77
N ARG A 275 2.35 3.81 12.89
CA ARG A 275 2.94 4.44 14.07
C ARG A 275 2.66 3.59 15.30
N ASN A 276 3.63 3.49 16.21
CA ASN A 276 3.42 2.92 17.53
C ASN A 276 2.62 3.91 18.42
N ALA A 277 2.28 3.50 19.65
CA ALA A 277 1.57 4.36 20.60
C ALA A 277 2.38 5.59 21.03
N GLU A 278 3.68 5.59 20.77
CA GLU A 278 4.66 6.64 21.07
C GLU A 278 4.85 7.59 19.87
N GLY A 279 4.19 7.32 18.74
CA GLY A 279 4.22 8.15 17.53
C GLY A 279 5.34 7.83 16.55
N GLU A 280 6.19 6.85 16.84
CA GLU A 280 7.32 6.40 15.99
C GLU A 280 6.85 5.45 14.88
N ARG A 281 7.49 5.52 13.71
CA ARG A 281 7.16 4.73 12.50
C ARG A 281 7.99 3.47 12.39
N LEU A 282 7.57 2.53 11.53
CA LEU A 282 8.40 1.35 11.21
C LEU A 282 9.70 1.77 10.51
N ASP A 283 9.61 2.80 9.67
CA ASP A 283 10.74 3.42 8.97
C ASP A 283 11.78 4.01 9.95
N ASP A 284 11.37 4.47 11.15
CA ASP A 284 12.29 4.95 12.18
C ASP A 284 13.19 3.82 12.73
N PHE A 285 12.75 2.56 12.59
CA PHE A 285 13.54 1.37 12.92
C PHE A 285 14.30 0.79 11.73
N GLY A 286 14.34 1.50 10.59
CA GLY A 286 14.95 1.04 9.34
C GLY A 286 14.22 -0.14 8.71
N VAL A 287 12.93 -0.30 9.03
CA VAL A 287 12.05 -1.29 8.41
C VAL A 287 11.23 -0.58 7.34
N ASP A 288 11.53 -0.88 6.08
CA ASP A 288 10.76 -0.39 4.95
C ASP A 288 9.28 -0.77 5.14
N GLU A 289 8.42 0.22 5.14
CA GLU A 289 6.99 -0.03 5.12
C GLU A 289 6.60 -0.37 3.67
N ASP A 290 6.55 -1.65 3.34
CA ASP A 290 5.89 -2.15 2.14
C ASP A 290 4.37 -1.94 2.30
N VAL A 291 3.91 -0.70 2.18
CA VAL A 291 2.54 -0.29 2.50
C VAL A 291 1.57 -0.70 1.37
N GLU A 292 0.96 -1.87 1.50
CA GLU A 292 -0.34 -2.19 0.89
C GLU A 292 -1.49 -1.87 1.87
N PHE A 293 -1.58 -0.63 2.37
CA PHE A 293 -2.65 -0.22 3.30
C PHE A 293 -3.53 0.93 2.76
N TYR A 294 -3.83 0.91 1.47
CA TYR A 294 -4.87 1.79 0.90
C TYR A 294 -6.25 1.13 1.03
N ASP A 295 -6.73 0.97 2.26
CA ASP A 295 -8.11 0.56 2.55
C ASP A 295 -9.07 1.71 2.23
N GLU A 296 -9.40 1.91 0.95
CA GLU A 296 -10.48 2.81 0.54
C GLU A 296 -11.73 2.03 0.13
N GLU A 297 -12.88 2.47 0.65
CA GLU A 297 -14.19 2.12 0.07
C GLU A 297 -14.35 2.87 -1.26
N ASP A 298 -14.74 2.17 -2.32
CA ASP A 298 -15.22 2.79 -3.57
C ASP A 298 -16.56 3.49 -3.30
N VAL A 299 -16.52 4.67 -2.67
CA VAL A 299 -17.71 5.49 -2.46
C VAL A 299 -18.10 6.13 -3.80
N PRO A 300 -19.29 5.84 -4.36
CA PRO A 300 -19.69 6.38 -5.65
C PRO A 300 -19.77 7.91 -5.62
N LEU A 301 -19.43 8.56 -6.74
CA LEU A 301 -19.48 10.02 -6.89
C LEU A 301 -20.84 10.64 -6.53
N SER A 302 -21.93 9.89 -6.69
CA SER A 302 -23.28 10.31 -6.27
C SER A 302 -23.36 10.57 -4.77
N VAL A 303 -22.81 9.67 -3.95
CA VAL A 303 -22.81 9.78 -2.48
C VAL A 303 -21.94 10.94 -2.02
N LEU A 304 -20.82 11.20 -2.71
CA LEU A 304 -19.96 12.36 -2.42
C LEU A 304 -20.66 13.68 -2.76
N LYS A 305 -21.33 13.77 -3.92
CA LYS A 305 -22.12 14.95 -4.30
C LYS A 305 -23.26 15.21 -3.32
N GLU A 306 -23.93 14.17 -2.84
CA GLU A 306 -24.98 14.29 -1.83
C GLU A 306 -24.43 14.80 -0.50
N ARG A 307 -23.25 14.33 -0.07
CA ARG A 307 -22.58 14.83 1.14
C ARG A 307 -22.17 16.29 1.02
N ILE A 308 -21.56 16.68 -0.10
CA ILE A 308 -21.20 18.10 -0.37
C ILE A 308 -22.46 18.97 -0.38
N LYS A 309 -23.55 18.49 -0.99
CA LYS A 309 -24.84 19.22 -1.00
C LYS A 309 -25.48 19.31 0.39
N ALA A 310 -25.21 18.35 1.27
CA ALA A 310 -25.70 18.32 2.64
C ALA A 310 -24.87 19.17 3.62
N GLY A 311 -23.89 19.95 3.14
CA GLY A 311 -23.11 20.86 3.98
C GLY A 311 -21.94 20.21 4.71
N LEU A 312 -21.35 19.16 4.12
CA LEU A 312 -19.97 18.77 4.38
C LEU A 312 -19.02 19.58 3.49
#